data_AF-A0AA36IFX0-F1
#
_entry.id   AF-A0AA36IFX0-F1
#
_cell.length_a   1.000
_cell.length_b   1.000
_cell.length_c   1.000
_cell.angle_alpha   90.00
_cell.angle_beta   90.00
_cell.angle_gamma   90.00
#
_symmetry.space_group_name_H-M   'P 1'
#
loop_
_entity.id
_entity.type
_entity.pdbx_description
1 polymer ?
#
loop_
_entity_poly.entity_id
_entity_poly.type
_entity_poly.pdbx_seq_one_letter_code
_entity_poly.pdbx_strand_id
1 'polypeptide(L)'
;MGKGEEENDASYTAHRSYYTMLKNQSFDIGILENVPEYQEAVVKANLPGWSVKSKVIDPRLFGQGASRPRRYFLVWNPKTVEWNTEINMDELLSCLLCHPSLTAESYFWMDKPASKLTLSQDFSSASNSQY
;
A
#
# COMPACT_ATOMS: atom_id res chain seq x y z
N MET A 1 -8.59 -4.00 -20.64
CA MET A 1 -7.68 -4.63 -19.66
C MET A 1 -7.21 -5.95 -20.26
N GLY A 2 -5.90 -6.17 -20.36
CA GLY A 2 -5.35 -7.44 -20.85
C GLY A 2 -5.65 -8.56 -19.86
N LYS A 3 -5.81 -9.79 -20.36
CA LYS A 3 -6.11 -11.00 -19.60
C LYS A 3 -4.92 -11.42 -18.71
N GLY A 4 -4.50 -10.59 -17.76
CA GLY A 4 -3.47 -10.89 -16.76
C GLY A 4 -3.94 -11.83 -15.64
N GLU A 5 -4.95 -12.66 -15.93
CA GLU A 5 -5.49 -13.69 -15.04
C GLU A 5 -5.07 -15.10 -15.50
N GLU A 6 -4.11 -15.19 -16.41
CA GLU A 6 -3.60 -16.47 -16.88
C GLU A 6 -2.57 -17.02 -15.89
N GLU A 7 -2.63 -18.32 -15.62
CA GLU A 7 -1.79 -19.05 -14.65
C GLU A 7 -0.27 -18.91 -14.90
N ASN A 8 0.12 -18.38 -16.06
CA ASN A 8 1.51 -18.15 -16.45
C ASN A 8 2.04 -16.74 -16.09
N ASP A 9 1.22 -15.84 -15.53
CA ASP A 9 1.69 -14.55 -15.04
C ASP A 9 2.33 -14.71 -13.64
N ALA A 10 3.63 -14.42 -13.54
CA ALA A 10 4.37 -14.46 -12.27
C ALA A 10 3.71 -13.58 -11.19
N SER A 11 3.04 -12.50 -11.58
CA SER A 11 2.30 -11.60 -10.70
C SER A 11 1.10 -12.31 -10.05
N TYR A 12 0.41 -13.17 -10.82
CA TYR A 12 -0.71 -13.97 -10.32
C TYR A 12 -0.23 -15.07 -9.36
N THR A 13 0.93 -15.66 -9.61
CA THR A 13 1.53 -16.62 -8.67
C THR A 13 1.85 -15.97 -7.33
N ALA A 14 2.52 -14.82 -7.31
CA ALA A 14 2.83 -14.09 -6.08
C ALA A 14 1.56 -13.72 -5.29
N HIS A 15 0.54 -13.27 -6.02
CA HIS A 15 -0.79 -12.99 -5.46
C HIS A 15 -1.40 -14.23 -4.78
N ARG A 16 -1.41 -15.39 -5.43
CA ARG A 16 -1.91 -16.64 -4.81
C ARG A 16 -1.10 -17.04 -3.58
N SER A 17 0.22 -16.95 -3.64
CA SER A 17 1.10 -17.26 -2.51
C SER A 17 0.80 -16.39 -1.29
N TYR A 18 0.49 -15.11 -1.50
CA TYR A 18 0.12 -14.20 -0.42
C TYR A 18 -1.21 -14.61 0.25
N TYR A 19 -2.23 -14.99 -0.51
CA TYR A 19 -3.48 -15.51 0.06
C TYR A 19 -3.29 -16.83 0.80
N THR A 20 -2.44 -17.71 0.29
CA THR A 20 -2.06 -18.95 1.00
C THR A 20 -1.38 -18.64 2.32
N MET A 21 -0.47 -17.66 2.36
CA MET A 21 0.16 -17.21 3.59
C MET A 21 -0.88 -16.69 4.60
N LEU A 22 -1.81 -15.83 4.17
CA LEU A 22 -2.86 -15.30 5.05
C LEU A 22 -3.76 -16.40 5.63
N LYS A 23 -4.06 -17.45 4.85
CA LYS A 23 -4.83 -18.60 5.35
C LYS A 23 -4.07 -19.44 6.37
N ASN A 24 -2.76 -19.55 6.20
CA ASN A 24 -1.93 -20.43 7.01
C ASN A 24 -1.38 -19.75 8.27
N GLN A 25 -1.37 -18.42 8.31
CA GLN A 25 -0.90 -17.65 9.45
C GLN A 25 -2.08 -17.32 10.39
N SER A 26 -1.77 -17.20 11.69
CA SER A 26 -2.75 -16.95 12.75
C SER A 26 -3.07 -15.45 12.88
N PHE A 27 -3.39 -14.79 11.77
CA PHE A 27 -3.83 -13.41 11.82
C PHE A 27 -5.34 -13.33 11.92
N ASP A 28 -5.83 -12.42 12.75
CA ASP A 28 -7.26 -12.13 12.85
C ASP A 28 -7.68 -10.99 11.91
N ILE A 29 -6.72 -10.13 11.52
CA ILE A 29 -6.91 -8.95 10.66
C ILE A 29 -5.73 -8.84 9.69
N GLY A 30 -6.01 -8.44 8.46
CA GLY A 30 -5.00 -8.12 7.45
C GLY A 30 -5.39 -6.90 6.62
N ILE A 31 -4.38 -6.26 6.03
CA ILE A 31 -4.56 -5.17 5.06
C ILE A 31 -3.96 -5.62 3.73
N LEU A 32 -4.73 -5.53 2.66
CA LEU A 32 -4.28 -5.81 1.30
C LEU A 32 -4.30 -4.51 0.49
N GLU A 33 -3.25 -4.25 -0.26
CA GLU A 33 -3.21 -3.15 -1.25
C GLU A 33 -3.35 -3.74 -2.65
N ASN A 34 -4.17 -3.12 -3.50
CA ASN A 34 -4.20 -3.45 -4.93
C ASN A 34 -4.57 -2.22 -5.78
N VAL A 35 -4.59 -2.39 -7.10
CA VAL A 35 -5.07 -1.37 -8.04
C VAL A 35 -6.57 -1.08 -7.84
N PRO A 36 -7.05 0.14 -8.16
CA PRO A 36 -8.45 0.54 -7.94
C PRO A 36 -9.50 -0.39 -8.57
N GLU A 37 -9.17 -1.00 -9.71
CA GLU A 37 -10.02 -1.88 -10.51
C GLU A 37 -10.22 -3.26 -9.86
N TYR A 38 -9.32 -3.65 -8.96
CA TYR A 38 -9.38 -4.93 -8.27
C TYR A 38 -10.57 -4.93 -7.31
N GLN A 39 -11.45 -5.93 -7.40
CA GLN A 39 -12.75 -5.92 -6.71
C GLN A 39 -12.74 -6.78 -5.45
N GLU A 40 -13.61 -6.44 -4.48
CA GLU A 40 -13.79 -7.25 -3.26
C GLU A 40 -14.21 -8.69 -3.55
N ALA A 41 -14.92 -8.93 -4.66
CA ALA A 41 -15.34 -10.27 -5.07
C ALA A 41 -14.13 -11.21 -5.25
N VAL A 42 -13.02 -10.71 -5.78
CA VAL A 42 -11.80 -11.51 -5.99
C VAL A 42 -11.14 -11.85 -4.64
N VAL A 43 -11.12 -10.89 -3.70
CA VAL A 43 -10.64 -11.14 -2.33
C VAL A 43 -11.50 -12.19 -1.63
N LYS A 44 -12.83 -12.06 -1.71
CA LYS A 44 -13.79 -13.00 -1.10
C LYS A 44 -13.68 -14.41 -1.70
N ALA A 45 -13.43 -14.52 -3.00
CA ALA A 45 -13.18 -15.80 -3.66
C ALA A 45 -11.88 -16.45 -3.17
N ASN A 46 -10.84 -15.65 -2.91
CA ASN A 46 -9.57 -16.15 -2.42
C ASN A 46 -9.54 -16.40 -0.90
N LEU A 47 -10.35 -15.69 -0.10
CA LEU A 47 -10.44 -15.83 1.36
C LEU A 47 -11.90 -16.15 1.79
N PRO A 48 -12.41 -17.36 1.48
CA PRO A 48 -13.76 -17.73 1.86
C PRO A 48 -13.92 -17.75 3.38
N GLY A 49 -15.02 -17.18 3.87
CA GLY A 49 -15.33 -17.09 5.30
C GLY A 49 -14.70 -15.89 6.02
N TRP A 50 -13.86 -15.11 5.34
CA TRP A 50 -13.36 -13.83 5.86
C TRP A 50 -14.31 -12.69 5.49
N SER A 51 -14.41 -11.72 6.38
CA SER A 51 -15.10 -10.46 6.10
C SER A 51 -14.14 -9.49 5.43
N VAL A 52 -14.68 -8.64 4.55
CA VAL A 52 -13.90 -7.70 3.73
C VAL A 52 -14.62 -6.36 3.67
N LYS A 53 -13.88 -5.27 3.88
CA LYS A 53 -14.26 -3.91 3.50
C LYS A 53 -13.14 -3.29 2.68
N SER A 54 -13.48 -2.46 1.69
CA SER A 54 -12.47 -1.77 0.89
C SER A 54 -12.78 -0.31 0.65
N LYS A 55 -11.72 0.47 0.41
CA LYS A 55 -11.82 1.85 -0.08
C LYS A 55 -10.69 2.14 -1.05
N VAL A 56 -10.97 2.94 -2.06
CA VAL A 56 -9.93 3.52 -2.92
C VAL A 56 -9.43 4.80 -2.26
N ILE A 57 -8.12 4.86 -2.04
CA ILE A 57 -7.44 5.96 -1.38
C ILE A 57 -6.48 6.59 -2.38
N ASP A 58 -6.62 7.90 -2.61
CA ASP A 58 -5.65 8.68 -3.35
C ASP A 58 -4.65 9.31 -2.36
N PRO A 59 -3.34 9.00 -2.49
CA PRO A 59 -2.34 9.52 -1.57
C PRO A 59 -2.21 11.05 -1.59
N ARG A 60 -2.72 11.75 -2.62
CA ARG A 60 -2.77 13.22 -2.66
C ARG A 60 -3.61 13.80 -1.54
N LEU A 61 -4.62 13.05 -1.06
CA LEU A 61 -5.42 13.46 0.10
C LEU A 61 -4.55 13.58 1.36
N PHE A 62 -3.42 12.85 1.41
CA PHE A 62 -2.45 12.86 2.50
C PHE A 62 -1.20 13.70 2.18
N GLY A 63 -1.30 14.64 1.23
CA GLY A 63 -0.21 15.57 0.89
C GLY A 63 0.87 15.01 -0.02
N GLN A 64 0.70 13.82 -0.62
CA GLN A 64 1.65 13.33 -1.61
C GLN A 64 1.49 14.08 -2.94
N GLY A 65 2.61 14.38 -3.61
CA GLY A 65 2.61 15.14 -4.87
C GLY A 65 2.16 14.34 -6.11
N ALA A 66 2.05 13.02 -6.01
CA ALA A 66 1.72 12.14 -7.14
C ALA A 66 0.36 11.45 -6.95
N SER A 67 -0.49 11.51 -7.98
CA SER A 67 -1.75 10.77 -8.03
C SER A 67 -1.48 9.28 -8.27
N ARG A 68 -1.57 8.47 -7.21
CA ARG A 68 -1.43 7.01 -7.31
C ARG A 68 -2.52 6.31 -6.49
N PRO A 69 -3.79 6.37 -6.93
CA PRO A 69 -4.87 5.75 -6.19
C PRO A 69 -4.67 4.25 -6.05
N ARG A 70 -4.97 3.72 -4.87
CA ARG A 70 -4.91 2.29 -4.55
C ARG A 70 -6.14 1.87 -3.76
N ARG A 71 -6.62 0.66 -4.02
CA ARG A 71 -7.67 0.06 -3.21
C ARG A 71 -7.03 -0.68 -2.06
N TYR A 72 -7.38 -0.25 -0.85
CA TYR A 72 -7.03 -0.95 0.37
C TYR A 72 -8.21 -1.81 0.81
N PHE A 73 -7.92 -3.07 1.13
CA PHE A 73 -8.86 -4.02 1.68
C PHE A 73 -8.49 -4.27 3.12
N LEU A 74 -9.42 -4.02 4.04
CA LEU A 74 -9.36 -4.55 5.38
C LEU A 74 -10.07 -5.89 5.38
N VAL A 75 -9.34 -6.96 5.70
CA VAL A 75 -9.87 -8.31 5.81
C VAL A 75 -9.76 -8.77 7.25
N TRP A 76 -10.75 -9.50 7.76
CA TRP A 76 -10.69 -10.05 9.11
C TRP A 76 -11.47 -11.36 9.23
N ASN A 77 -11.07 -12.17 10.20
CA ASN A 77 -11.76 -13.40 10.55
C ASN A 77 -12.98 -13.06 11.43
N PRO A 78 -14.22 -13.24 10.95
CA PRO A 78 -15.42 -12.87 11.71
C PRO A 78 -15.65 -13.74 12.96
N LYS A 79 -14.90 -14.83 13.13
CA LYS A 79 -14.98 -15.66 14.34
C LYS A 79 -14.24 -15.06 15.53
N THR A 80 -13.25 -14.20 15.27
CA THR A 80 -12.38 -13.64 16.30
C THR A 80 -12.48 -12.12 16.39
N VAL A 81 -12.81 -11.47 15.27
CA VAL A 81 -12.93 -10.01 15.19
C VAL A 81 -14.28 -9.63 14.59
N GLU A 82 -14.92 -8.63 15.19
CA GLU A 82 -16.12 -8.01 14.66
C GLU A 82 -15.81 -6.56 14.29
N TRP A 83 -16.35 -6.10 13.15
CA TRP A 83 -16.27 -4.70 12.80
C TRP A 83 -17.31 -3.92 13.59
N ASN A 84 -16.88 -2.90 14.35
CA ASN A 84 -17.81 -1.99 14.98
C ASN A 84 -18.59 -1.20 13.89
N THR A 85 -19.86 -1.51 13.74
CA THR A 85 -20.75 -0.92 12.71
C THR A 85 -20.99 0.58 12.91
N GLU A 86 -20.75 1.11 14.10
CA GLU A 86 -20.79 2.54 14.39
C GLU A 86 -19.61 3.29 13.76
N ILE A 87 -18.51 2.59 13.47
CA ILE A 87 -17.35 3.19 12.80
C ILE A 87 -17.60 3.22 11.30
N ASN A 88 -17.81 4.43 10.78
CA ASN A 88 -17.84 4.70 9.35
C ASN A 88 -16.40 4.81 8.82
N MET A 89 -16.07 3.99 7.81
CA MET A 89 -14.74 4.00 7.18
C MET A 89 -14.38 5.37 6.59
N ASP A 90 -15.37 6.08 6.03
CA ASP A 90 -15.15 7.40 5.42
C ASP A 90 -14.88 8.47 6.48
N GLU A 91 -15.53 8.36 7.65
CA GLU A 91 -15.27 9.23 8.79
C GLU A 91 -13.88 8.97 9.36
N LEU A 92 -13.51 7.69 9.55
CA LEU A 92 -12.18 7.30 9.99
C LEU A 92 -11.09 7.85 9.06
N LEU A 93 -11.26 7.68 7.75
CA LEU A 93 -10.32 8.23 6.77
C LEU A 93 -10.29 9.76 6.83
N SER A 94 -11.44 10.42 6.98
CA SER A 94 -11.51 11.88 7.14
C SER A 94 -10.75 12.35 8.38
N CYS A 95 -10.86 11.64 9.52
CA CYS A 95 -10.08 11.94 10.72
C CYS A 95 -8.58 11.81 10.47
N LEU A 96 -8.14 10.80 9.72
CA LEU A 96 -6.73 10.64 9.34
C LEU A 96 -6.25 11.76 8.41
N LEU A 97 -7.12 12.23 7.52
CA LEU A 97 -6.84 13.36 6.62
C LEU A 97 -6.68 14.69 7.37
N CYS A 98 -7.38 14.88 8.49
CA CYS A 98 -7.26 16.07 9.32
C CYS A 98 -5.90 16.19 10.04
N HIS A 99 -5.08 15.13 10.03
CA HIS A 99 -3.73 15.12 10.62
C HIS A 99 -2.65 14.80 9.56
N PRO A 100 -2.35 15.71 8.62
CA PRO A 100 -1.24 15.51 7.69
C PRO A 100 0.09 15.58 8.47
N SER A 101 0.60 14.41 8.89
CA SER A 101 1.89 14.25 9.60
C SER A 101 3.08 14.01 8.65
N LEU A 102 2.81 13.86 7.36
CA LEU A 102 3.86 13.67 6.36
C LEU A 102 4.39 15.03 5.91
N THR A 103 5.40 15.52 6.63
CA THR A 103 6.27 16.57 6.10
C THR A 103 7.18 15.98 5.03
N ALA A 104 7.77 16.81 4.17
CA ALA A 104 8.79 16.35 3.23
C ALA A 104 9.97 15.64 3.94
N GLU A 105 10.26 16.02 5.19
CA GLU A 105 11.26 15.33 6.02
C GLU A 105 10.80 13.94 6.45
N SER A 106 9.52 13.74 6.73
CA SER A 106 8.92 12.46 7.11
C SER A 106 8.74 11.49 5.94
N TYR A 107 8.69 12.00 4.70
CA TYR A 107 8.41 11.21 3.50
C TYR A 107 9.63 10.41 3.01
N PHE A 108 10.83 10.93 3.26
CA PHE A 108 12.06 10.20 2.96
C PHE A 108 12.42 9.29 4.14
N TRP A 109 11.99 8.03 4.04
CA TRP A 109 12.54 6.86 4.75
C TRP A 109 14.05 6.60 4.54
N MET A 110 14.75 7.46 3.81
CA MET A 110 16.21 7.45 3.75
C MET A 110 16.71 8.54 4.69
N ASP A 111 17.74 8.23 5.48
CA ASP A 111 18.50 9.28 6.18
C ASP A 111 18.79 10.41 5.19
N LYS A 112 18.66 11.68 5.64
CA LYS A 112 19.07 12.82 4.82
C LYS A 112 20.45 12.49 4.23
N PRO A 113 20.65 12.63 2.91
CA PRO A 113 21.93 12.31 2.31
C PRO A 113 23.03 13.01 3.10
N ALA A 114 24.09 12.28 3.45
CA ALA A 114 25.14 12.78 4.32
C ALA A 114 25.62 14.13 3.78
N SER A 115 25.73 15.13 4.66
CA SER A 115 26.18 16.47 4.28
C SER A 115 27.60 16.48 3.71
N LYS A 116 28.37 15.42 3.96
CA LYS A 116 29.65 15.15 3.31
C LYS A 116 29.46 14.10 2.23
N LEU A 117 29.76 14.50 0.99
CA LEU A 117 29.94 13.56 -0.12
C LEU A 117 31.05 12.57 0.22
N THR A 118 30.93 11.34 -0.24
CA THR A 118 32.04 10.40 -0.17
C THR A 118 33.16 10.83 -1.14
N LEU A 119 34.40 10.41 -0.89
CA LEU A 119 35.54 10.74 -1.76
C LEU A 119 35.26 10.42 -3.24
N SER A 120 34.52 9.35 -3.54
CA SER A 120 34.15 8.97 -4.91
C SER A 120 33.11 9.88 -5.55
N GLN A 121 32.29 10.59 -4.77
CA GLN A 121 31.28 11.53 -5.26
C GLN A 121 31.86 12.94 -5.48
N ASP A 122 32.98 13.27 -4.82
CA ASP A 122 33.62 14.59 -4.88
C ASP A 122 34.35 14.84 -6.22
N PHE A 123 34.92 13.78 -6.82
CA PHE A 123 35.68 13.86 -8.08
C PHE A 123 34.85 14.30 -9.30
N SER A 124 33.53 14.18 -9.25
CA SER A 124 32.63 14.50 -10.39
C SER A 124 32.42 15.99 -10.58
N SER A 125 32.76 16.83 -9.59
CA SER A 125 32.52 18.27 -9.63
C SER A 125 33.67 19.09 -10.24
N ALA A 126 34.86 18.50 -10.35
CA ALA A 126 36.07 19.19 -10.79
C ALA A 126 36.28 19.26 -12.31
N SER A 127 35.49 18.55 -13.11
CA SER A 127 35.74 18.38 -14.56
C SER A 127 34.92 19.26 -15.50
N ASN A 128 34.04 20.14 -15.01
CA ASN A 128 33.15 20.97 -15.84
C ASN A 128 33.52 22.47 -15.95
N SER A 129 34.78 22.86 -15.64
CA SER A 129 35.23 24.27 -15.72
C SER A 129 36.26 24.53 -16.82
N GLN A 130 36.05 23.98 -18.01
CA GLN A 130 36.83 24.34 -19.20
C GLN A 130 35.98 24.23 -20.47
N TYR A 131 35.02 25.14 -20.69
CA TYR A 131 34.60 25.61 -22.03
C TYR A 131 33.94 26.97 -21.92
#